data_AF-A0A3D0XHY1-F1
#
_entry.id   AF-A0A3D0XHY1-F1
#
_cell.length_a   1.000
_cell.length_b   1.000
_cell.length_c   1.000
_cell.angle_alpha   90.00
_cell.angle_beta   90.00
_cell.angle_gamma   90.00
#
_symmetry.space_group_name_H-M   'P 1'
#
loop_
_entity.id
_entity.type
_entity.pdbx_description
1 polymer ?
#
loop_
_entity_poly.entity_id
_entity_poly.type
_entity_poly.pdbx_seq_one_letter_code
_entity_poly.pdbx_strand_id
1 'polypeptide(L)'
;MFGVIGSLTVGLVHSLVGHPISLSTAVADIYPDHLQVELRILVEDLVLYHQLKADGEQTVSREDLMTASELHRSFLKQYFRVFLKDGEPLPGEITEVDLSEIPETGVRLDQVMEVGVYYYFHLPMEQQPDYLTFTQQFGGSDAPVPSVMDLILLQKGARLDFPVQIGPRSPHSIALDWENPPRNDRTYWKERREWMKQRREALLGVTSYSATYAYLYLEPREIRFEILVPLLTLETWLPLQREEADYLSVAEQDAMEKALPGFLQEVCHTHIDGMEITAQLDRLDFFTLDIRDFAKKQERKKVGVANARVGMILSFPTKGNFQSASLEWSFFNEVTPLLNTMTYVFDQPGERFFFTDNERTWQWQSPKHASGPQVSSWLSLPPVPSMPTMPLSLLFLLAAFSGGAFALKRNWKIAVPLLVLGAWFGWWNPVWQQMVIPHPTKEAPLPTPPEQNKIAEVLLRNIYRSFDYLQDADVYSALSRSADGDYLEKLYLQIKKGLILTEQGGAHSRVRNVQWLESEPTSHPMRAQSFSLSVKWEITGTVEHWGHIHTRRNAYRAELEVKAVDDEWKLVDLEVLDEDQVESSTQLRGSA
;
A
#
# COMPACT_ATOMS: atom_id res chain seq x y z
N MET A 1 -67.38 -25.95 -26.37
CA MET A 1 -67.96 -26.60 -25.19
C MET A 1 -67.23 -26.01 -24.00
N PHE A 2 -67.91 -25.15 -23.25
CA PHE A 2 -67.37 -24.39 -22.11
C PHE A 2 -67.11 -25.32 -20.91
N GLY A 3 -66.01 -25.08 -20.19
CA GLY A 3 -65.70 -25.74 -18.93
C GLY A 3 -64.92 -24.81 -18.01
N VAL A 4 -65.65 -24.19 -17.09
CA VAL A 4 -65.18 -23.33 -16.00
C VAL A 4 -64.41 -24.20 -14.99
N ILE A 5 -63.22 -23.78 -14.57
CA ILE A 5 -62.56 -24.32 -13.37
C ILE A 5 -62.22 -23.12 -12.48
N GLY A 6 -62.85 -23.10 -11.31
CA GLY A 6 -62.79 -22.02 -10.34
C GLY A 6 -61.48 -21.99 -9.57
N SER A 7 -61.07 -20.76 -9.25
CA SER A 7 -60.03 -20.44 -8.28
C SER A 7 -60.34 -21.04 -6.91
N LEU A 8 -59.41 -21.85 -6.41
CA LEU A 8 -59.22 -22.12 -5.00
C LEU A 8 -57.92 -21.42 -4.61
N THR A 9 -58.05 -20.19 -4.12
CA THR A 9 -56.99 -19.47 -3.41
C THR A 9 -56.78 -20.13 -2.06
N VAL A 10 -55.77 -21.00 -1.99
CA VAL A 10 -55.19 -21.44 -0.72
C VAL A 10 -54.32 -20.30 -0.21
N GLY A 11 -54.82 -19.59 0.81
CA GLY A 11 -54.03 -18.64 1.58
C GLY A 11 -52.96 -19.39 2.37
N LEU A 12 -51.73 -19.33 1.89
CA LEU A 12 -50.54 -19.60 2.70
C LEU A 12 -50.21 -18.32 3.46
N VAL A 13 -50.82 -18.18 4.64
CA VAL A 13 -50.27 -17.32 5.70
C VAL A 13 -49.01 -18.02 6.21
N HIS A 14 -47.87 -17.72 5.60
CA HIS A 14 -46.59 -17.99 6.23
C HIS A 14 -46.39 -16.91 7.28
N SER A 15 -46.59 -17.25 8.55
CA SER A 15 -46.03 -16.50 9.66
C SER A 15 -44.51 -16.53 9.54
N LEU A 16 -43.92 -15.40 9.18
CA LEU A 16 -42.50 -15.11 9.35
C LEU A 16 -42.22 -15.06 10.87
N VAL A 17 -41.99 -16.21 11.50
CA VAL A 17 -41.26 -16.25 12.77
C VAL A 17 -39.80 -16.15 12.41
N GLY A 18 -39.32 -14.92 12.26
CA GLY A 18 -37.88 -14.65 12.22
C GLY A 18 -37.27 -15.10 13.54
N HIS A 19 -36.07 -15.66 13.50
CA HIS A 19 -35.29 -15.95 14.70
C HIS A 19 -35.21 -14.68 15.57
N PRO A 20 -35.35 -14.77 16.91
CA PRO A 20 -35.30 -13.59 17.78
C PRO A 20 -33.94 -12.89 17.64
N ILE A 21 -33.96 -11.56 17.52
CA ILE A 21 -32.79 -10.68 17.43
C ILE A 21 -32.99 -9.60 18.48
N SER A 22 -31.99 -9.37 19.33
CA SER A 22 -31.98 -8.26 20.29
C SER A 22 -31.78 -6.95 19.53
N LEU A 23 -32.80 -6.08 19.57
CA LEU A 23 -32.79 -4.77 18.93
C LEU A 23 -32.74 -3.66 19.99
N SER A 24 -31.73 -2.81 19.90
CA SER A 24 -31.55 -1.67 20.81
C SER A 24 -31.22 -0.39 20.04
N THR A 25 -31.40 0.75 20.70
CA THR A 25 -31.01 2.06 20.14
C THR A 25 -30.16 2.82 21.14
N ALA A 26 -29.09 3.43 20.66
CA ALA A 26 -28.22 4.30 21.44
C ALA A 26 -28.18 5.70 20.83
N VAL A 27 -28.48 6.72 21.63
CA VAL A 27 -28.25 8.12 21.27
C VAL A 27 -27.12 8.64 22.14
N ALA A 28 -25.96 8.88 21.54
CA ALA A 28 -24.78 9.39 22.23
C ALA A 28 -24.53 10.86 21.87
N ASP A 29 -24.67 11.76 22.84
CA ASP A 29 -24.39 13.19 22.70
C ASP A 29 -23.09 13.59 23.39
N ILE A 30 -22.18 14.14 22.59
CA ILE A 30 -20.79 14.36 22.96
C ILE A 30 -20.58 15.83 23.35
N TYR A 31 -20.15 16.05 24.60
CA TYR A 31 -19.80 17.35 25.16
C TYR A 31 -18.28 17.42 25.45
N PRO A 32 -17.71 18.62 25.66
CA PRO A 32 -16.27 18.76 25.89
C PRO A 32 -15.73 18.01 27.12
N ASP A 33 -16.56 17.83 28.13
CA ASP A 33 -16.21 17.32 29.47
C ASP A 33 -16.91 15.99 29.81
N HIS A 34 -17.86 15.55 28.99
CA HIS A 34 -18.56 14.29 29.20
C HIS A 34 -19.24 13.78 27.91
N LEU A 35 -19.59 12.51 27.92
CA LEU A 35 -20.48 11.89 26.95
C LEU A 35 -21.77 11.48 27.68
N GLN A 36 -22.91 11.87 27.12
CA GLN A 36 -24.22 11.44 27.58
C GLN A 36 -24.76 10.39 26.60
N VAL A 37 -25.14 9.21 27.08
CA VAL A 37 -25.75 8.18 26.23
C VAL A 37 -27.12 7.80 26.76
N GLU A 38 -28.13 7.86 25.91
CA GLU A 38 -29.44 7.27 26.13
C GLU A 38 -29.50 5.93 25.41
N LEU A 39 -29.71 4.84 26.15
CA LEU A 39 -29.95 3.52 25.59
C LEU A 39 -31.42 3.15 25.75
N ARG A 40 -32.10 2.88 24.63
CA ARG A 40 -33.43 2.27 24.61
C ARG A 40 -33.28 0.77 24.42
N ILE A 41 -33.64 0.01 25.45
CA ILE A 41 -33.63 -1.45 25.48
C ILE A 41 -35.06 -1.96 25.49
N LEU A 42 -35.39 -2.88 24.58
CA LEU A 42 -36.73 -3.46 24.56
C LEU A 42 -36.94 -4.39 25.76
N VAL A 43 -38.17 -4.48 26.25
CA VAL A 43 -38.54 -5.40 27.34
C VAL A 43 -38.23 -6.85 26.97
N GLU A 44 -38.28 -7.19 25.68
CA GLU A 44 -37.83 -8.48 25.14
C GLU A 44 -36.43 -8.86 25.66
N ASP A 45 -35.47 -7.94 25.61
CA ASP A 45 -34.11 -8.20 26.07
C ASP A 45 -34.07 -8.50 27.58
N LEU A 46 -34.89 -7.83 28.38
CA LEU A 46 -34.99 -8.15 29.81
C LEU A 46 -35.53 -9.57 30.02
N VAL A 47 -36.55 -9.96 29.26
CA VAL A 47 -37.13 -11.31 29.32
C VAL A 47 -36.10 -12.36 28.88
N LEU A 48 -35.38 -12.10 27.80
CA LEU A 48 -34.39 -13.01 27.22
C LEU A 48 -33.16 -13.17 28.11
N TYR A 49 -32.47 -12.07 28.45
CA TYR A 49 -31.20 -12.12 29.17
C TYR A 49 -31.36 -12.44 30.65
N HIS A 50 -32.50 -12.10 31.26
CA HIS A 50 -32.80 -12.43 32.67
C HIS A 50 -33.75 -13.62 32.84
N GLN A 51 -34.10 -14.31 31.74
CA GLN A 51 -34.90 -15.53 31.73
C GLN A 51 -36.24 -15.39 32.48
N LEU A 52 -36.92 -14.27 32.29
CA LEU A 52 -38.18 -13.98 32.96
C LEU A 52 -39.29 -14.91 32.45
N LYS A 53 -40.21 -15.27 33.34
CA LYS A 53 -41.33 -16.15 33.02
C LYS A 53 -42.62 -15.36 33.00
N ALA A 54 -43.40 -15.55 31.95
CA ALA A 54 -44.75 -15.06 31.90
C ALA A 54 -45.67 -15.92 32.80
N ASP A 55 -46.73 -15.30 33.29
CA ASP A 55 -47.80 -15.96 34.04
C ASP A 55 -48.72 -16.78 33.12
N GLY A 56 -49.81 -17.31 33.69
CA GLY A 56 -50.80 -18.11 32.97
C GLY A 56 -51.54 -17.35 31.85
N GLU A 57 -51.48 -16.02 31.84
CA GLU A 57 -52.09 -15.15 30.83
C GLU A 57 -51.05 -14.63 29.82
N GLN A 58 -49.85 -15.20 29.81
CA GLN A 58 -48.73 -14.77 28.96
C GLN A 58 -48.25 -13.34 29.25
N THR A 59 -48.37 -12.89 30.50
CA THR A 59 -47.92 -11.58 30.95
C THR A 59 -46.70 -11.70 31.85
N VAL A 60 -45.67 -10.89 31.60
CA VAL A 60 -44.53 -10.73 32.51
C VAL A 60 -44.88 -9.62 33.51
N SER A 61 -44.78 -9.92 34.79
CA SER A 61 -45.21 -9.00 35.84
C SER A 61 -44.34 -7.73 35.87
N ARG A 62 -44.93 -6.59 36.25
CA ARG A 62 -44.18 -5.34 36.40
C ARG A 62 -43.07 -5.45 37.45
N GLU A 63 -43.32 -6.17 38.55
CA GLU A 63 -42.33 -6.36 39.62
C GLU A 63 -41.08 -7.11 39.12
N ASP A 64 -41.29 -8.17 38.33
CA ASP A 64 -40.19 -8.93 37.71
C ASP A 64 -39.42 -8.05 36.70
N LEU A 65 -40.12 -7.27 35.88
CA LEU A 65 -39.50 -6.36 34.92
C LEU A 65 -38.69 -5.25 35.58
N MET A 66 -39.17 -4.70 36.70
CA MET A 66 -38.43 -3.69 37.48
C MET A 66 -37.17 -4.30 38.12
N THR A 67 -37.27 -5.52 38.65
CA THR A 67 -36.12 -6.24 39.21
C THR A 67 -35.10 -6.54 38.11
N ALA A 68 -35.58 -7.00 36.94
CA ALA A 68 -34.75 -7.28 35.79
C ALA A 68 -34.06 -6.03 35.24
N SER A 69 -34.73 -4.88 35.19
CA SER A 69 -34.11 -3.63 34.72
C SER A 69 -32.97 -3.18 35.62
N GLU A 70 -33.10 -3.36 36.93
CA GLU A 70 -32.03 -3.06 37.89
C GLU A 70 -30.83 -4.00 37.69
N LEU A 71 -31.07 -5.31 37.52
CA LEU A 71 -30.01 -6.27 37.17
C LEU A 71 -29.36 -5.94 35.82
N HIS A 72 -30.15 -5.43 34.86
CA HIS A 72 -29.68 -5.07 33.53
C HIS A 72 -28.70 -3.90 33.52
N ARG A 73 -28.67 -3.05 34.57
CA ARG A 73 -27.66 -1.99 34.70
C ARG A 73 -26.23 -2.53 34.60
N SER A 74 -25.94 -3.59 35.34
CA SER A 74 -24.61 -4.21 35.35
C SER A 74 -24.30 -4.87 34.01
N PHE A 75 -25.31 -5.47 33.38
CA PHE A 75 -25.22 -6.04 32.03
C PHE A 75 -24.83 -4.96 31.00
N LEU A 76 -25.52 -3.82 30.99
CA LEU A 76 -25.24 -2.74 30.03
C LEU A 76 -23.85 -2.13 30.26
N LYS A 77 -23.44 -1.91 31.52
CA LYS A 77 -22.07 -1.45 31.83
C LYS A 77 -20.98 -2.41 31.33
N GLN A 78 -21.26 -3.70 31.34
CA GLN A 78 -20.32 -4.72 30.87
C GLN A 78 -20.27 -4.79 29.35
N TYR A 79 -21.41 -4.71 28.67
CA TYR A 79 -21.52 -5.05 27.25
C TYR A 79 -21.68 -3.87 26.30
N PHE A 80 -22.06 -2.68 26.78
CA PHE A 80 -21.98 -1.44 26.02
C PHE A 80 -20.78 -0.65 26.52
N ARG A 81 -19.74 -0.52 25.69
CA ARG A 81 -18.47 0.12 26.09
C ARG A 81 -18.05 1.15 25.06
N VAL A 82 -17.48 2.24 25.55
CA VAL A 82 -16.91 3.33 24.76
C VAL A 82 -15.41 3.36 25.02
N PHE A 83 -14.60 3.51 23.98
CA PHE A 83 -13.14 3.56 24.08
C PHE A 83 -12.59 4.87 23.52
N LEU A 84 -11.52 5.36 24.13
CA LEU A 84 -10.70 6.47 23.64
C LEU A 84 -9.78 5.99 22.51
N LYS A 85 -9.10 6.90 21.81
CA LYS A 85 -8.20 6.62 20.66
C LYS A 85 -7.26 5.42 20.87
N ASP A 86 -6.62 5.33 22.04
CA ASP A 86 -5.61 4.33 22.35
C ASP A 86 -6.19 2.96 22.78
N GLY A 87 -7.52 2.84 22.81
CA GLY A 87 -8.23 1.64 23.23
C GLY A 87 -8.47 1.57 24.73
N GLU A 88 -8.24 2.65 25.47
CA GLU A 88 -8.61 2.72 26.89
C GLU A 88 -10.13 2.89 27.03
N PRO A 89 -10.79 2.12 27.92
CA PRO A 89 -12.22 2.23 28.13
C PRO A 89 -12.55 3.54 28.85
N LEU A 90 -13.56 4.25 28.36
CA LEU A 90 -14.12 5.41 29.02
C LEU A 90 -15.10 4.93 30.11
N PRO A 91 -14.83 5.16 31.40
CA PRO A 91 -15.71 4.71 32.46
C PRO A 91 -17.03 5.49 32.44
N GLY A 92 -18.12 4.81 32.79
CA GLY A 92 -19.46 5.35 32.73
C GLY A 92 -20.37 4.85 33.85
N GLU A 93 -21.26 5.72 34.30
CA GLU A 93 -22.26 5.41 35.33
C GLU A 93 -23.67 5.63 34.78
N ILE A 94 -24.60 4.77 35.17
CA ILE A 94 -26.02 4.92 34.80
C ILE A 94 -26.67 5.82 35.84
N THR A 95 -26.95 7.06 35.46
CA THR A 95 -27.50 8.09 36.36
C THR A 95 -29.00 7.94 36.56
N GLU A 96 -29.71 7.48 35.54
CA GLU A 96 -31.17 7.39 35.53
C GLU A 96 -31.64 6.18 34.71
N VAL A 97 -32.76 5.59 35.12
CA VAL A 97 -33.48 4.56 34.36
C VAL A 97 -34.95 4.95 34.33
N ASP A 98 -35.48 5.14 33.13
CA ASP A 98 -36.89 5.45 32.90
C ASP A 98 -37.65 4.19 32.51
N LEU A 99 -38.64 3.85 33.34
CA LEU A 99 -39.51 2.67 33.24
C LEU A 99 -40.95 3.08 32.90
N SER A 100 -41.19 4.33 32.49
CA SER A 100 -42.52 4.90 32.28
C SER A 100 -43.33 4.21 31.19
N GLU A 101 -42.67 3.55 30.22
CA GLU A 101 -43.36 2.75 29.20
C GLU A 101 -43.89 1.40 29.74
N ILE A 102 -43.42 0.91 30.89
CA ILE A 102 -43.89 -0.37 31.47
C ILE A 102 -45.27 -0.17 32.11
N PRO A 103 -46.34 -0.83 31.61
CA PRO A 103 -47.68 -0.70 32.18
C PRO A 103 -47.77 -1.25 33.60
N GLU A 104 -48.67 -0.70 34.43
CA GLU A 104 -48.97 -1.21 35.78
C GLU A 104 -49.40 -2.70 35.77
N THR A 105 -50.04 -3.14 34.69
CA THR A 105 -50.51 -4.52 34.51
C THR A 105 -49.41 -5.51 34.13
N GLY A 106 -48.17 -5.06 33.90
CA GLY A 106 -47.13 -5.86 33.26
C GLY A 106 -47.21 -5.81 31.73
N VAL A 107 -46.35 -6.58 31.07
CA VAL A 107 -46.20 -6.60 29.60
C VAL A 107 -46.51 -8.00 29.07
N ARG A 108 -47.42 -8.10 28.10
CA ARG A 108 -47.72 -9.37 27.45
C ARG A 108 -46.59 -9.80 26.51
N LEU A 109 -46.38 -11.10 26.36
CA LEU A 109 -45.30 -11.65 25.51
C LEU A 109 -45.38 -11.22 24.04
N ASP A 110 -46.56 -10.88 23.53
CA ASP A 110 -46.74 -10.34 22.17
C ASP A 110 -46.45 -8.84 22.05
N GLN A 111 -46.20 -8.15 23.17
CA GLN A 111 -45.94 -6.70 23.25
C GLN A 111 -44.52 -6.36 23.73
N VAL A 112 -43.69 -7.36 24.06
CA VAL A 112 -42.34 -7.14 24.62
C VAL A 112 -41.39 -6.39 23.68
N MET A 113 -41.70 -6.38 22.37
CA MET A 113 -40.96 -5.62 21.36
C MET A 113 -41.47 -4.18 21.15
N GLU A 114 -42.61 -3.82 21.75
CA GLU A 114 -43.21 -2.48 21.64
C GLU A 114 -42.82 -1.57 22.80
N VAL A 115 -42.52 -2.18 23.96
CA VAL A 115 -42.22 -1.49 25.23
C VAL A 115 -40.71 -1.40 25.45
N GLY A 116 -40.20 -0.20 25.72
CA GLY A 116 -38.80 0.06 26.01
C GLY A 116 -38.52 0.44 27.46
N VAL A 117 -37.27 0.28 27.86
CA VAL A 117 -36.67 0.86 29.07
C VAL A 117 -35.51 1.74 28.64
N TYR A 118 -35.45 2.95 29.18
CA TYR A 118 -34.40 3.92 28.84
C TYR A 118 -33.37 3.99 29.95
N TYR A 119 -32.10 3.84 29.59
CA TYR A 119 -30.97 3.97 30.50
C TYR A 119 -30.12 5.17 30.09
N TYR A 120 -29.85 6.06 31.05
CA TYR A 120 -29.04 7.24 30.82
C TYR A 120 -27.66 7.05 31.42
N PHE A 121 -26.65 6.95 30.57
CA PHE A 121 -25.24 6.87 30.94
C PHE A 121 -24.61 8.25 30.92
N HIS A 122 -23.83 8.52 31.95
CA HIS A 122 -22.93 9.66 32.03
C HIS A 122 -21.48 9.15 32.09
N LEU A 123 -20.68 9.52 31.08
CA LEU A 123 -19.27 9.15 30.97
C LEU A 123 -18.42 10.41 31.04
N PRO A 124 -17.77 10.72 32.18
CA PRO A 124 -16.94 11.92 32.31
C PRO A 124 -15.66 11.81 31.46
N MET A 125 -15.20 12.93 30.93
CA MET A 125 -13.98 13.02 30.12
C MET A 125 -13.04 14.09 30.69
N GLU A 126 -11.79 13.72 30.96
CA GLU A 126 -10.80 14.66 31.49
C GLU A 126 -10.33 15.68 30.44
N GLN A 127 -10.32 15.28 29.17
CA GLN A 127 -9.87 16.08 28.04
C GLN A 127 -10.78 15.81 26.84
N GLN A 128 -10.80 16.75 25.89
CA GLN A 128 -11.51 16.60 24.63
C GLN A 128 -10.86 15.47 23.80
N PRO A 129 -11.54 14.33 23.56
CA PRO A 129 -10.96 13.26 22.78
C PRO A 129 -10.97 13.59 21.29
N ASP A 130 -9.95 13.14 20.57
CA ASP A 130 -9.92 13.18 19.11
C ASP A 130 -10.87 12.12 18.49
N TYR A 131 -11.03 11.00 19.18
CA TYR A 131 -11.78 9.83 18.72
C TYR A 131 -12.56 9.17 19.86
N LEU A 132 -13.73 8.64 19.51
CA LEU A 132 -14.50 7.73 20.35
C LEU A 132 -14.88 6.49 19.55
N THR A 133 -14.78 5.33 20.18
CA THR A 133 -15.19 4.05 19.61
C THR A 133 -16.28 3.41 20.44
N PHE A 134 -17.41 3.17 19.81
CA PHE A 134 -18.61 2.59 20.42
C PHE A 134 -18.69 1.11 20.09
N THR A 135 -18.92 0.29 21.11
CA THR A 135 -19.02 -1.16 20.99
C THR A 135 -20.23 -1.67 21.75
N GLN A 136 -20.84 -2.73 21.24
CA GLN A 136 -21.84 -3.49 21.96
C GLN A 136 -21.57 -4.99 21.77
N GLN A 137 -21.61 -5.77 22.85
CA GLN A 137 -21.43 -7.22 22.83
C GLN A 137 -22.45 -7.92 23.74
N PHE A 138 -23.73 -7.59 23.59
CA PHE A 138 -24.79 -8.08 24.48
C PHE A 138 -24.81 -9.61 24.54
N GLY A 139 -24.68 -10.17 25.76
CA GLY A 139 -24.62 -11.61 26.01
C GLY A 139 -23.25 -12.28 25.80
N GLY A 140 -22.23 -11.55 25.35
CA GLY A 140 -20.88 -12.10 25.18
C GLY A 140 -20.79 -13.20 24.12
N SER A 141 -19.89 -14.17 24.32
CA SER A 141 -19.76 -15.35 23.45
C SER A 141 -20.92 -16.33 23.55
N ASP A 142 -21.66 -16.29 24.67
CA ASP A 142 -22.75 -17.20 24.98
C ASP A 142 -24.12 -16.54 24.76
N ALA A 143 -24.16 -15.48 23.95
CA ALA A 143 -25.39 -14.74 23.68
C ALA A 143 -26.46 -15.69 23.08
N PRO A 144 -27.68 -15.71 23.65
CA PRO A 144 -28.74 -16.60 23.18
C PRO A 144 -29.28 -16.21 21.79
N VAL A 145 -29.08 -14.94 21.40
CA VAL A 145 -29.53 -14.35 20.14
C VAL A 145 -28.51 -13.36 19.61
N PRO A 146 -28.46 -13.10 18.28
CA PRO A 146 -27.73 -11.97 17.73
C PRO A 146 -28.26 -10.65 18.29
N SER A 147 -27.37 -9.68 18.52
CA SER A 147 -27.73 -8.33 18.95
C SER A 147 -27.32 -7.29 17.91
N VAL A 148 -28.20 -6.33 17.65
CA VAL A 148 -27.95 -5.18 16.78
C VAL A 148 -28.39 -3.91 17.51
N MET A 149 -27.54 -2.89 17.45
CA MET A 149 -27.82 -1.59 18.03
C MET A 149 -27.77 -0.51 16.96
N ASP A 150 -28.84 0.25 16.83
CA ASP A 150 -28.84 1.50 16.05
C ASP A 150 -28.16 2.60 16.88
N LEU A 151 -27.00 3.08 16.43
CA LEU A 151 -26.22 4.13 17.07
C LEU A 151 -26.42 5.47 16.35
N ILE A 152 -26.87 6.46 17.11
CA ILE A 152 -27.05 7.85 16.67
C ILE A 152 -26.05 8.71 17.44
N LEU A 153 -25.16 9.37 16.70
CA LEU A 153 -24.14 10.24 17.27
C LEU A 153 -24.51 11.71 17.12
N LEU A 154 -24.44 12.44 18.23
CA LEU A 154 -24.62 13.88 18.33
C LEU A 154 -23.37 14.52 18.95
N GLN A 155 -23.11 15.77 18.62
CA GLN A 155 -22.15 16.62 19.32
C GLN A 155 -22.85 17.91 19.68
N LYS A 156 -23.07 18.14 20.98
CA LYS A 156 -23.86 19.26 21.53
C LYS A 156 -25.25 19.36 20.88
N GLY A 157 -25.93 18.22 20.76
CA GLY A 157 -27.27 18.10 20.18
C GLY A 157 -27.34 18.20 18.65
N ALA A 158 -26.21 18.39 17.96
CA ALA A 158 -26.16 18.41 16.51
C ALA A 158 -25.69 17.07 15.94
N ARG A 159 -26.37 16.57 14.90
CA ARG A 159 -26.09 15.24 14.36
C ARG A 159 -24.67 15.15 13.77
N LEU A 160 -23.89 14.23 14.31
CA LEU A 160 -22.50 14.03 13.93
C LEU A 160 -22.38 13.19 12.67
N ASP A 161 -23.18 12.15 12.45
CA ASP A 161 -23.21 11.43 11.16
C ASP A 161 -24.59 10.77 10.92
N PHE A 162 -24.76 10.07 9.80
CA PHE A 162 -25.90 9.18 9.62
C PHE A 162 -25.91 8.10 10.70
N PRO A 163 -27.10 7.65 11.16
CA PRO A 163 -27.20 6.50 12.06
C PRO A 163 -26.49 5.28 11.46
N VAL A 164 -25.81 4.53 12.32
CA VAL A 164 -25.05 3.32 11.97
C VAL A 164 -25.47 2.17 12.85
N GLN A 165 -25.38 0.95 12.33
CA GLN A 165 -25.63 -0.27 13.11
C GLN A 165 -24.31 -0.84 13.64
N ILE A 166 -24.28 -1.12 14.95
CA ILE A 166 -23.15 -1.78 15.61
C ILE A 166 -23.55 -3.12 16.22
N GLY A 167 -22.59 -4.03 16.23
CA GLY A 167 -22.69 -5.43 16.60
C GLY A 167 -21.51 -5.90 17.46
N PRO A 168 -21.55 -7.14 17.99
CA PRO A 168 -20.46 -7.76 18.76
C PRO A 168 -19.06 -7.69 18.14
N ARG A 169 -18.97 -7.63 16.80
CA ARG A 169 -17.71 -7.56 16.04
C ARG A 169 -17.65 -6.40 15.05
N SER A 170 -18.57 -5.44 15.16
CA SER A 170 -18.63 -4.26 14.30
C SER A 170 -18.64 -2.98 15.15
N PRO A 171 -17.51 -2.65 15.78
CA PRO A 171 -17.37 -1.40 16.52
C PRO A 171 -17.49 -0.21 15.56
N HIS A 172 -17.97 0.92 16.06
CA HIS A 172 -18.02 2.16 15.29
C HIS A 172 -17.12 3.22 15.90
N SER A 173 -16.12 3.66 15.14
CA SER A 173 -15.22 4.74 15.57
C SER A 173 -15.52 6.02 14.81
N ILE A 174 -15.54 7.13 15.54
CA ILE A 174 -15.79 8.47 15.00
C ILE A 174 -14.67 9.43 15.41
N ALA A 175 -14.24 10.28 14.47
CA ALA A 175 -13.31 11.36 14.78
C ALA A 175 -14.07 12.66 15.05
N LEU A 176 -13.70 13.36 16.11
CA LEU A 176 -14.37 14.55 16.62
C LEU A 176 -13.65 15.81 16.15
N ASP A 177 -14.41 16.79 15.68
CA ASP A 177 -13.90 18.11 15.30
C ASP A 177 -14.40 19.12 16.34
N TRP A 178 -13.48 19.61 17.18
CA TRP A 178 -13.78 20.59 18.21
C TRP A 178 -13.69 22.02 17.71
N GLU A 179 -12.99 22.26 16.60
CA GLU A 179 -12.84 23.59 15.99
C GLU A 179 -14.07 23.93 15.14
N ASN A 180 -14.58 22.96 14.38
CA ASN A 180 -15.73 23.09 13.48
C ASN A 180 -16.79 22.02 13.76
N PRO A 181 -17.42 22.02 14.95
CA PRO A 181 -18.42 21.02 15.32
C PRO A 181 -19.67 21.08 14.41
N PRO A 182 -20.45 19.98 14.35
CA PRO A 182 -21.67 19.96 13.56
C PRO A 182 -22.70 21.00 14.02
N ARG A 183 -23.52 21.46 13.07
CA ARG A 183 -24.56 22.48 13.28
C ARG A 183 -25.92 21.98 12.81
N ASN A 184 -26.99 22.40 13.48
CA ASN A 184 -28.37 22.01 13.15
C ASN A 184 -29.06 22.94 12.14
N ASP A 185 -28.31 23.68 11.32
CA ASP A 185 -28.86 24.63 10.34
C ASP A 185 -29.05 24.02 8.93
N ARG A 186 -29.92 24.64 8.12
CA ARG A 186 -30.27 24.13 6.77
C ARG A 186 -29.12 24.19 5.76
N THR A 187 -28.18 25.11 5.96
CA THR A 187 -27.02 25.34 5.09
C THR A 187 -25.92 24.32 5.34
N TYR A 188 -25.85 23.80 6.57
CA TYR A 188 -24.85 22.86 7.03
C TYR A 188 -24.76 21.62 6.16
N TRP A 189 -25.87 21.04 5.66
CA TRP A 189 -25.82 19.85 4.80
C TRP A 189 -25.11 20.06 3.44
N LYS A 190 -25.08 21.29 2.91
CA LYS A 190 -24.32 21.60 1.70
C LYS A 190 -22.83 21.76 2.02
N GLU A 191 -22.51 22.57 3.02
CA GLU A 191 -21.15 22.78 3.51
C GLU A 191 -20.50 21.46 3.94
N ARG A 192 -21.27 20.62 4.64
CA ARG A 192 -20.86 19.31 5.10
C ARG A 192 -20.59 18.33 3.96
N ARG A 193 -21.33 18.38 2.85
CA ARG A 193 -21.01 17.52 1.69
C ARG A 193 -19.66 17.88 1.09
N GLU A 194 -19.38 19.16 0.93
CA GLU A 194 -18.07 19.59 0.43
C GLU A 194 -16.95 19.36 1.43
N TRP A 195 -17.21 19.54 2.71
CA TRP A 195 -16.28 19.15 3.76
C TRP A 195 -16.06 17.64 3.79
N MET A 196 -17.08 16.80 3.62
CA MET A 196 -16.91 15.34 3.51
C MET A 196 -16.14 14.95 2.25
N LYS A 197 -16.28 15.71 1.15
CA LYS A 197 -15.45 15.53 -0.05
C LYS A 197 -13.99 15.87 0.23
N GLN A 198 -13.71 17.02 0.83
CA GLN A 198 -12.37 17.46 1.24
C GLN A 198 -11.77 16.50 2.28
N ARG A 199 -12.58 16.04 3.24
CA ARG A 199 -12.18 15.07 4.26
C ARG A 199 -11.97 13.69 3.66
N ARG A 200 -12.72 13.29 2.62
CA ARG A 200 -12.41 12.07 1.85
C ARG A 200 -11.07 12.21 1.12
N GLU A 201 -10.75 13.38 0.58
CA GLU A 201 -9.45 13.63 -0.05
C GLU A 201 -8.32 13.65 1.00
N ALA A 202 -8.51 14.32 2.14
CA ALA A 202 -7.55 14.41 3.24
C ALA A 202 -7.38 13.08 4.00
N LEU A 203 -8.47 12.32 4.14
CA LEU A 203 -8.47 10.95 4.66
C LEU A 203 -8.19 9.92 3.58
N LEU A 204 -7.75 10.37 2.39
CA LEU A 204 -7.11 9.47 1.46
C LEU A 204 -8.09 8.32 1.08
N GLY A 205 -9.36 8.64 0.86
CA GLY A 205 -10.42 7.69 0.49
C GLY A 205 -10.91 6.75 1.60
N VAL A 206 -10.21 6.65 2.74
CA VAL A 206 -10.57 5.84 3.92
C VAL A 206 -11.52 6.64 4.80
N THR A 207 -12.81 6.57 4.47
CA THR A 207 -13.85 7.38 5.13
C THR A 207 -14.55 6.68 6.30
N SER A 208 -14.31 5.39 6.51
CA SER A 208 -14.91 4.60 7.59
C SER A 208 -13.87 3.75 8.30
N TYR A 209 -13.77 3.93 9.61
CA TYR A 209 -12.87 3.16 10.47
C TYR A 209 -13.32 1.73 10.72
N SER A 210 -14.55 1.39 10.33
CA SER A 210 -15.15 0.06 10.53
C SER A 210 -15.25 -0.76 9.23
N ALA A 211 -14.97 -0.15 8.07
CA ALA A 211 -15.05 -0.84 6.79
C ALA A 211 -13.73 -1.54 6.43
N THR A 212 -13.83 -2.66 5.72
CA THR A 212 -12.69 -3.30 5.05
C THR A 212 -12.44 -2.61 3.70
N TYR A 213 -11.19 -2.23 3.43
CA TYR A 213 -10.75 -1.69 2.15
C TYR A 213 -9.70 -2.61 1.54
N ALA A 214 -9.74 -2.73 0.21
CA ALA A 214 -8.69 -3.41 -0.51
C ALA A 214 -8.24 -2.60 -1.74
N TYR A 215 -6.99 -2.80 -2.14
CA TYR A 215 -6.37 -2.11 -3.26
C TYR A 215 -5.54 -3.10 -4.06
N LEU A 216 -5.83 -3.22 -5.35
CA LEU A 216 -5.12 -4.11 -6.26
C LEU A 216 -4.33 -3.27 -7.26
N TYR A 217 -3.02 -3.45 -7.27
CA TYR A 217 -2.09 -2.74 -8.15
C TYR A 217 -1.50 -3.72 -9.14
N LEU A 218 -1.58 -3.39 -10.43
CA LEU A 218 -0.86 -4.09 -11.48
C LEU A 218 0.27 -3.21 -11.97
N GLU A 219 1.49 -3.68 -11.77
CA GLU A 219 2.71 -3.02 -12.21
C GLU A 219 3.57 -3.99 -13.02
N PRO A 220 4.49 -3.50 -13.88
CA PRO A 220 5.22 -4.38 -14.80
C PRO A 220 6.01 -5.51 -14.13
N ARG A 221 6.43 -5.36 -12.88
CA ARG A 221 7.24 -6.35 -12.15
C ARG A 221 6.58 -6.91 -10.89
N GLU A 222 5.37 -6.45 -10.58
CA GLU A 222 4.67 -6.79 -9.36
C GLU A 222 3.17 -6.64 -9.56
N ILE A 223 2.39 -7.62 -9.12
CA ILE A 223 1.00 -7.38 -8.74
C ILE A 223 0.99 -7.27 -7.23
N ARG A 224 0.35 -6.25 -6.67
CA ARG A 224 0.30 -6.03 -5.23
C ARG A 224 -1.14 -5.90 -4.77
N PHE A 225 -1.50 -6.64 -3.74
CA PHE A 225 -2.83 -6.63 -3.15
C PHE A 225 -2.74 -6.21 -1.69
N GLU A 226 -3.31 -5.05 -1.37
CA GLU A 226 -3.28 -4.47 -0.04
C GLU A 226 -4.67 -4.55 0.58
N ILE A 227 -4.75 -5.02 1.82
CA ILE A 227 -6.03 -5.14 2.54
C ILE A 227 -5.89 -4.42 3.88
N LEU A 228 -6.82 -3.50 4.15
CA LEU A 228 -6.93 -2.79 5.41
C LEU A 228 -8.26 -3.19 6.08
N VAL A 229 -8.18 -3.95 7.16
CA VAL A 229 -9.32 -4.60 7.82
C VAL A 229 -9.35 -4.28 9.32
N PRO A 230 -10.51 -4.03 9.95
CA PRO A 230 -10.61 -3.96 11.41
C PRO A 230 -10.15 -5.27 12.07
N LEU A 231 -9.46 -5.20 13.21
CA LEU A 231 -8.92 -6.40 13.85
C LEU A 231 -10.01 -7.41 14.23
N LEU A 232 -11.13 -6.96 14.80
CA LEU A 232 -12.28 -7.82 15.12
C LEU A 232 -12.88 -8.50 13.88
N THR A 233 -12.81 -7.86 12.72
CA THR A 233 -13.22 -8.46 11.45
C THR A 233 -12.22 -9.52 11.00
N LEU A 234 -10.92 -9.25 11.09
CA LEU A 234 -9.88 -10.21 10.73
C LEU A 234 -9.93 -11.48 11.59
N GLU A 235 -10.27 -11.37 12.87
CA GLU A 235 -10.44 -12.54 13.75
C GLU A 235 -11.59 -13.46 13.35
N THR A 236 -12.52 -12.98 12.52
CA THR A 236 -13.54 -13.83 11.91
C THR A 236 -13.01 -14.65 10.73
N TRP A 237 -11.87 -14.26 10.19
CA TRP A 237 -11.16 -14.96 9.11
C TRP A 237 -10.14 -15.94 9.70
N LEU A 238 -9.37 -15.45 10.67
CA LEU A 238 -8.32 -16.18 11.37
C LEU A 238 -8.50 -16.02 12.89
N PRO A 239 -9.23 -16.93 13.56
CA PRO A 239 -9.48 -16.83 14.99
C PRO A 239 -8.19 -16.84 15.81
N LEU A 240 -8.12 -15.95 16.79
CA LEU A 240 -6.99 -15.82 17.71
C LEU A 240 -7.47 -15.95 19.15
N GLN A 241 -6.70 -16.68 19.95
CA GLN A 241 -6.89 -16.70 21.40
C GLN A 241 -6.16 -15.49 21.98
N ARG A 242 -6.90 -14.68 22.74
CA ARG A 242 -6.33 -13.53 23.45
C ARG A 242 -6.17 -13.82 24.93
N GLU A 243 -5.05 -13.39 25.50
CA GLU A 243 -4.85 -13.35 26.95
C GLU A 243 -5.73 -12.29 27.60
N GLU A 244 -5.82 -11.11 26.97
CA GLU A 244 -6.67 -9.99 27.40
C GLU A 244 -7.76 -9.72 26.36
N ALA A 245 -9.02 -9.69 26.78
CA ALA A 245 -10.15 -9.55 25.85
C ALA A 245 -10.11 -8.25 25.01
N ASP A 246 -9.64 -7.15 25.61
CA ASP A 246 -9.68 -5.81 24.99
C ASP A 246 -8.40 -5.46 24.22
N TYR A 247 -7.34 -6.27 24.31
CA TYR A 247 -6.03 -5.92 23.77
C TYR A 247 -5.37 -7.06 23.01
N LEU A 248 -4.59 -6.70 21.99
CA LEU A 248 -3.72 -7.61 21.26
C LEU A 248 -2.25 -7.31 21.62
N SER A 249 -1.59 -8.27 22.25
CA SER A 249 -0.17 -8.24 22.60
C SER A 249 0.73 -8.45 21.38
N VAL A 250 2.02 -8.14 21.52
CA VAL A 250 3.02 -8.38 20.46
C VAL A 250 3.19 -9.87 20.18
N ALA A 251 3.11 -10.73 21.20
CA ALA A 251 3.23 -12.18 21.02
C ALA A 251 2.07 -12.76 20.18
N GLU A 252 0.86 -12.25 20.38
CA GLU A 252 -0.32 -12.63 19.58
C GLU A 252 -0.24 -12.07 18.15
N GLN A 253 0.33 -10.88 17.97
CA GLN A 253 0.65 -10.34 16.64
C GLN A 253 1.63 -11.25 15.89
N ASP A 254 2.69 -11.73 16.56
CA ASP A 254 3.67 -12.64 15.96
C ASP A 254 3.06 -14.02 15.63
N ALA A 255 2.12 -14.49 16.45
CA ALA A 255 1.37 -15.72 16.17
C ALA A 255 0.48 -15.54 14.93
N MET A 256 -0.21 -14.41 14.81
CA MET A 256 -1.01 -14.06 13.64
C MET A 256 -0.13 -14.00 12.38
N GLU A 257 1.03 -13.35 12.44
CA GLU A 257 1.97 -13.23 11.32
C GLU A 257 2.44 -14.59 10.80
N LYS A 258 2.61 -15.58 11.68
CA LYS A 258 2.98 -16.95 11.30
C LYS A 258 1.82 -17.74 10.68
N ALA A 259 0.59 -17.49 11.13
CA ALA A 259 -0.59 -18.23 10.68
C ALA A 259 -1.20 -17.65 9.38
N LEU A 260 -1.07 -16.34 9.18
CA LEU A 260 -1.67 -15.60 8.06
C LEU A 260 -1.26 -16.12 6.67
N PRO A 261 0.01 -16.47 6.38
CA PRO A 261 0.39 -17.01 5.09
C PRO A 261 -0.35 -18.29 4.69
N GLY A 262 -0.63 -19.18 5.66
CA GLY A 262 -1.39 -20.42 5.40
C GLY A 262 -2.83 -20.12 5.02
N PHE A 263 -3.49 -19.23 5.77
CA PHE A 263 -4.84 -18.76 5.43
C PHE A 263 -4.88 -18.11 4.04
N LEU A 264 -3.93 -17.21 3.75
CA LEU A 264 -3.87 -16.49 2.46
C LEU A 264 -3.69 -17.44 1.27
N GLN A 265 -2.91 -18.51 1.43
CA GLN A 265 -2.77 -19.55 0.39
C GLN A 265 -4.08 -20.29 0.10
N GLU A 266 -4.97 -20.42 1.08
CA GLU A 266 -6.27 -21.08 0.89
C GLU A 266 -7.29 -20.15 0.22
N VAL A 267 -7.25 -18.85 0.55
CA VAL A 267 -8.33 -17.91 0.17
C VAL A 267 -8.00 -16.99 -1.00
N CYS A 268 -6.71 -16.79 -1.31
CA CYS A 268 -6.26 -15.86 -2.33
C CYS A 268 -5.42 -16.58 -3.40
N HIS A 269 -6.03 -16.78 -4.57
CA HIS A 269 -5.40 -17.47 -5.70
C HIS A 269 -5.12 -16.49 -6.82
N THR A 270 -3.87 -16.42 -7.29
CA THR A 270 -3.49 -15.49 -8.37
C THR A 270 -2.87 -16.25 -9.52
N HIS A 271 -3.30 -15.93 -10.74
CA HIS A 271 -2.70 -16.44 -11.96
C HIS A 271 -2.16 -15.30 -12.81
N ILE A 272 -0.94 -15.43 -13.32
CA ILE A 272 -0.30 -14.49 -14.23
C ILE A 272 0.14 -15.27 -15.47
N ASP A 273 -0.37 -14.89 -16.64
CA ASP A 273 -0.15 -15.63 -17.90
C ASP A 273 -0.47 -17.13 -17.79
N GLY A 274 -1.50 -17.46 -17.02
CA GLY A 274 -1.96 -18.83 -16.76
C GLY A 274 -1.10 -19.63 -15.77
N MET A 275 -0.02 -19.05 -15.24
CA MET A 275 0.77 -19.66 -14.17
C MET A 275 0.27 -19.19 -12.81
N GLU A 276 0.06 -20.11 -11.89
CA GLU A 276 -0.30 -19.81 -10.51
C GLU A 276 0.90 -19.19 -9.78
N ILE A 277 0.69 -18.06 -9.13
CA ILE A 277 1.68 -17.32 -8.36
C ILE A 277 1.19 -17.20 -6.92
N THR A 278 1.97 -17.74 -5.99
CA THR A 278 1.67 -17.65 -4.55
C THR A 278 1.97 -16.25 -4.01
N ALA A 279 1.07 -15.73 -3.18
CA ALA A 279 1.27 -14.48 -2.47
C ALA A 279 2.47 -14.54 -1.52
N GLN A 280 3.28 -13.49 -1.51
CA GLN A 280 4.27 -13.23 -0.47
C GLN A 280 3.71 -12.16 0.47
N LEU A 281 3.61 -12.48 1.76
CA LEU A 281 3.25 -11.48 2.77
C LEU A 281 4.46 -10.57 2.98
N ASP A 282 4.46 -9.41 2.31
CA ASP A 282 5.55 -8.46 2.38
C ASP A 282 5.48 -7.62 3.68
N ARG A 283 4.26 -7.27 4.10
CA ARG A 283 4.03 -6.45 5.29
C ARG A 283 2.77 -6.88 6.04
N LEU A 284 2.87 -6.88 7.37
CA LEU A 284 1.75 -6.97 8.29
C LEU A 284 1.96 -5.95 9.42
N ASP A 285 1.06 -4.98 9.53
CA ASP A 285 1.11 -3.94 10.55
C ASP A 285 -0.24 -3.74 11.24
N PHE A 286 -0.14 -3.31 12.50
CA PHE A 286 -1.26 -3.04 13.39
C PHE A 286 -1.33 -1.54 13.67
N PHE A 287 -2.41 -0.93 13.25
CA PHE A 287 -2.64 0.51 13.33
C PHE A 287 -3.72 0.81 14.37
N THR A 288 -3.61 1.98 14.99
CA THR A 288 -4.73 2.57 15.73
C THR A 288 -5.56 3.46 14.78
N LEU A 289 -6.43 4.32 15.32
CA LEU A 289 -7.35 5.14 14.52
C LEU A 289 -6.70 6.32 13.78
N ASP A 290 -5.37 6.50 13.84
CA ASP A 290 -4.70 7.55 13.06
C ASP A 290 -4.36 7.05 11.65
N ILE A 291 -5.12 7.50 10.65
CA ILE A 291 -4.92 7.07 9.27
C ILE A 291 -3.59 7.50 8.64
N ARG A 292 -2.90 8.50 9.23
CA ARG A 292 -1.57 8.93 8.76
C ARG A 292 -0.52 7.87 9.08
N ASP A 293 -0.83 6.95 9.99
CA ASP A 293 0.03 5.85 10.38
C ASP A 293 0.11 4.77 9.29
N PHE A 294 -0.88 4.64 8.40
CA PHE A 294 -0.87 3.60 7.35
C PHE A 294 0.32 3.69 6.41
N ALA A 295 0.79 4.91 6.15
CA ALA A 295 1.96 5.18 5.33
C ALA A 295 3.26 4.71 5.99
N LYS A 296 3.33 4.56 7.31
CA LYS A 296 4.57 4.25 8.03
C LYS A 296 4.54 2.85 8.62
N LYS A 297 5.69 2.17 8.57
CA LYS A 297 5.87 0.93 9.34
C LYS A 297 5.65 1.23 10.81
N GLN A 298 4.77 0.47 11.45
CA GLN A 298 4.43 0.69 12.84
C GLN A 298 5.39 -0.06 13.76
N GLU A 299 5.71 0.57 14.90
CA GLU A 299 6.39 -0.13 15.97
C GLU A 299 5.44 -1.17 16.58
N ARG A 300 5.94 -2.39 16.78
CA ARG A 300 5.16 -3.47 17.40
C ARG A 300 4.91 -3.12 18.87
N LYS A 301 3.64 -2.89 19.21
CA LYS A 301 3.17 -2.57 20.56
C LYS A 301 1.80 -3.17 20.80
N LYS A 302 1.40 -3.23 22.08
CA LYS A 302 0.05 -3.62 22.48
C LYS A 302 -0.97 -2.64 21.88
N VAL A 303 -2.05 -3.16 21.29
CA VAL A 303 -3.10 -2.34 20.64
C VAL A 303 -4.50 -2.73 21.15
N GLY A 304 -5.40 -1.76 21.29
CA GLY A 304 -6.78 -2.00 21.68
C GLY A 304 -7.60 -2.61 20.55
N VAL A 305 -8.29 -3.71 20.80
CA VAL A 305 -8.91 -4.55 19.77
C VAL A 305 -10.08 -3.85 19.06
N ALA A 306 -10.87 -3.04 19.80
CA ALA A 306 -11.99 -2.29 19.25
C ALA A 306 -11.57 -1.22 18.22
N ASN A 307 -10.34 -0.72 18.34
CA ASN A 307 -9.83 0.43 17.58
C ASN A 307 -8.74 0.03 16.58
N ALA A 308 -8.22 -1.18 16.70
CA ALA A 308 -7.12 -1.66 15.89
C ALA A 308 -7.57 -2.00 14.48
N ARG A 309 -6.72 -1.66 13.52
CA ARG A 309 -6.80 -2.11 12.13
C ARG A 309 -5.54 -2.87 11.77
N VAL A 310 -5.71 -3.85 10.91
CA VAL A 310 -4.62 -4.63 10.37
C VAL A 310 -4.48 -4.27 8.90
N GLY A 311 -3.30 -3.81 8.52
CA GLY A 311 -2.93 -3.63 7.11
C GLY A 311 -1.98 -4.74 6.71
N MET A 312 -2.33 -5.44 5.64
CA MET A 312 -1.50 -6.46 5.02
C MET A 312 -1.20 -6.09 3.57
N ILE A 313 0.04 -6.29 3.15
CA ILE A 313 0.50 -6.09 1.78
C ILE A 313 0.96 -7.45 1.25
N LEU A 314 0.28 -7.90 0.20
CA LEU A 314 0.60 -9.12 -0.53
C LEU A 314 1.29 -8.75 -1.84
N SER A 315 2.49 -9.30 -2.06
CA SER A 315 3.25 -9.13 -3.28
C SER A 315 3.21 -10.41 -4.12
N PHE A 316 2.94 -10.24 -5.41
CA PHE A 316 2.98 -11.29 -6.43
C PHE A 316 4.03 -10.87 -7.47
N PRO A 317 5.30 -11.27 -7.29
CA PRO A 317 6.38 -10.82 -8.18
C PRO A 317 6.20 -11.37 -9.59
N THR A 318 6.52 -10.56 -10.59
CA THR A 318 6.51 -10.96 -12.00
C THR A 318 7.90 -10.83 -12.61
N LYS A 319 8.15 -11.54 -13.71
CA LYS A 319 9.43 -11.46 -14.44
C LYS A 319 9.50 -10.25 -15.39
N GLY A 320 8.53 -9.34 -15.34
CA GLY A 320 8.32 -8.28 -16.30
C GLY A 320 6.90 -8.32 -16.88
N ASN A 321 6.73 -7.69 -18.05
CA ASN A 321 5.43 -7.56 -18.70
C ASN A 321 4.71 -8.90 -18.87
N PHE A 322 3.42 -8.90 -18.54
CA PHE A 322 2.50 -10.03 -18.66
C PHE A 322 1.30 -9.64 -19.53
N GLN A 323 0.62 -10.63 -20.10
CA GLN A 323 -0.53 -10.44 -20.99
C GLN A 323 -1.87 -10.64 -20.29
N SER A 324 -1.88 -11.32 -19.15
CA SER A 324 -3.08 -11.60 -18.40
C SER A 324 -2.78 -11.78 -16.92
N ALA A 325 -3.74 -11.36 -16.09
CA ALA A 325 -3.69 -11.55 -14.65
C ALA A 325 -5.09 -11.82 -14.13
N SER A 326 -5.21 -12.68 -13.13
CA SER A 326 -6.45 -12.86 -12.37
C SER A 326 -6.15 -13.06 -10.91
N LEU A 327 -6.97 -12.47 -10.05
CA LEU A 327 -6.93 -12.66 -8.61
C LEU A 327 -8.31 -13.15 -8.17
N GLU A 328 -8.34 -14.26 -7.45
CA GLU A 328 -9.52 -14.81 -6.80
C GLU A 328 -9.42 -14.60 -5.30
N TRP A 329 -10.52 -14.16 -4.70
CA TRP A 329 -10.73 -14.13 -3.26
C TRP A 329 -11.97 -14.96 -2.91
N SER A 330 -11.81 -16.01 -2.10
CA SER A 330 -12.86 -17.01 -1.88
C SER A 330 -13.49 -17.00 -0.48
N PHE A 331 -13.03 -16.13 0.44
CA PHE A 331 -13.52 -16.09 1.82
C PHE A 331 -14.52 -14.96 2.06
N PHE A 332 -15.75 -15.33 2.43
CA PHE A 332 -16.82 -14.40 2.81
C PHE A 332 -17.56 -14.94 4.03
N ASN A 333 -18.02 -14.03 4.89
CA ASN A 333 -18.84 -14.36 6.04
C ASN A 333 -19.83 -13.23 6.33
N GLU A 334 -20.63 -13.35 7.39
CA GLU A 334 -21.66 -12.36 7.74
C GLU A 334 -21.08 -10.96 8.02
N VAL A 335 -19.84 -10.87 8.50
CA VAL A 335 -19.17 -9.60 8.83
C VAL A 335 -18.43 -9.02 7.62
N THR A 336 -17.96 -9.86 6.71
CA THR A 336 -17.31 -9.50 5.44
C THR A 336 -18.06 -10.16 4.27
N PRO A 337 -19.27 -9.69 3.92
CA PRO A 337 -20.04 -10.25 2.81
C PRO A 337 -19.48 -9.84 1.44
N LEU A 338 -18.65 -8.79 1.41
CA LEU A 338 -17.96 -8.31 0.22
C LEU A 338 -16.61 -7.70 0.58
N LEU A 339 -15.69 -7.66 -0.39
CA LEU A 339 -14.42 -6.94 -0.29
C LEU A 339 -14.38 -5.80 -1.32
N ASN A 340 -14.55 -4.57 -0.84
CA ASN A 340 -14.54 -3.37 -1.67
C ASN A 340 -13.11 -3.03 -2.10
N THR A 341 -12.82 -3.29 -3.38
CA THR A 341 -11.47 -3.20 -3.94
C THR A 341 -11.38 -2.06 -4.95
N MET A 342 -10.34 -1.24 -4.86
CA MET A 342 -9.95 -0.33 -5.93
C MET A 342 -8.82 -0.97 -6.74
N THR A 343 -9.00 -1.12 -8.04
CA THR A 343 -8.04 -1.73 -8.96
C THR A 343 -7.33 -0.65 -9.76
N TYR A 344 -6.01 -0.75 -9.83
CA TYR A 344 -5.14 0.18 -10.53
C TYR A 344 -4.31 -0.60 -11.53
N VAL A 345 -4.66 -0.47 -12.82
CA VAL A 345 -3.98 -1.16 -13.90
C VAL A 345 -2.93 -0.24 -14.49
N PHE A 346 -1.67 -0.43 -14.12
CA PHE A 346 -0.55 0.42 -14.52
C PHE A 346 -0.88 1.91 -14.27
N ASP A 347 -0.66 2.78 -15.27
CA ASP A 347 -0.93 4.21 -15.17
C ASP A 347 -2.40 4.61 -15.47
N GLN A 348 -3.33 3.65 -15.51
CA GLN A 348 -4.76 3.93 -15.71
C GLN A 348 -5.44 4.45 -14.44
N PRO A 349 -6.55 5.21 -14.57
CA PRO A 349 -7.40 5.57 -13.44
C PRO A 349 -7.88 4.34 -12.66
N GLY A 350 -8.13 4.52 -11.37
CA GLY A 350 -8.64 3.44 -10.53
C GLY A 350 -10.08 3.07 -10.86
N GLU A 351 -10.36 1.77 -10.92
CA GLU A 351 -11.71 1.23 -11.10
C GLU A 351 -12.15 0.45 -9.86
N ARG A 352 -13.44 0.53 -9.51
CA ARG A 352 -13.95 -0.20 -8.35
C ARG A 352 -14.37 -1.60 -8.75
N PHE A 353 -13.93 -2.59 -7.99
CA PHE A 353 -14.34 -3.98 -8.10
C PHE A 353 -14.80 -4.50 -6.73
N PHE A 354 -15.86 -5.31 -6.70
CA PHE A 354 -16.38 -5.88 -5.48
C PHE A 354 -16.23 -7.39 -5.53
N PHE A 355 -15.30 -7.95 -4.76
CA PHE A 355 -15.32 -9.38 -4.56
C PHE A 355 -16.54 -9.73 -3.71
N THR A 356 -17.32 -10.69 -4.18
CA THR A 356 -18.50 -11.23 -3.48
C THR A 356 -18.54 -12.74 -3.67
N ASP A 357 -19.40 -13.42 -2.92
CA ASP A 357 -19.58 -14.87 -3.07
C ASP A 357 -19.97 -15.29 -4.51
N ASN A 358 -20.68 -14.42 -5.23
CA ASN A 358 -21.10 -14.63 -6.62
C ASN A 358 -20.06 -14.16 -7.65
N GLU A 359 -19.15 -13.27 -7.27
CA GLU A 359 -18.16 -12.65 -8.14
C GLU A 359 -16.81 -12.63 -7.40
N ARG A 360 -16.17 -13.80 -7.36
CA ARG A 360 -14.95 -14.07 -6.57
C ARG A 360 -13.66 -13.76 -7.31
N THR A 361 -13.71 -13.57 -8.62
CA THR A 361 -12.52 -13.48 -9.46
C THR A 361 -12.49 -12.17 -10.20
N TRP A 362 -11.43 -11.40 -9.97
CA TRP A 362 -11.05 -10.27 -10.80
C TRP A 362 -10.14 -10.76 -11.93
N GLN A 363 -10.35 -10.26 -13.15
CA GLN A 363 -9.57 -10.65 -14.32
C GLN A 363 -9.17 -9.44 -15.16
N TRP A 364 -7.97 -9.50 -15.72
CA TRP A 364 -7.45 -8.52 -16.66
C TRP A 364 -6.71 -9.21 -17.80
N GLN A 365 -6.87 -8.66 -18.99
CA GLN A 365 -6.13 -9.06 -20.19
C GLN A 365 -5.61 -7.82 -20.89
N SER A 366 -4.38 -7.91 -21.39
CA SER A 366 -3.78 -6.87 -22.20
C SER A 366 -4.61 -6.64 -23.46
N PRO A 367 -5.05 -5.40 -23.74
CA PRO A 367 -5.72 -5.09 -25.00
C PRO A 367 -4.87 -5.55 -26.18
N LYS A 368 -5.47 -6.15 -27.22
CA LYS A 368 -4.80 -6.77 -28.40
C LYS A 368 -3.79 -5.86 -29.14
N HIS A 369 -3.76 -4.56 -28.83
CA HIS A 369 -2.83 -3.57 -29.37
C HIS A 369 -2.18 -2.66 -28.32
N ALA A 370 -2.51 -2.82 -27.03
CA ALA A 370 -1.80 -2.13 -25.96
C ALA A 370 -0.63 -3.00 -25.57
N SER A 371 0.57 -2.57 -25.96
CA SER A 371 1.73 -2.95 -25.17
C SER A 371 1.46 -2.36 -23.78
N GLY A 372 1.32 -3.18 -22.73
CA GLY A 372 1.47 -2.69 -21.36
C GLY A 372 2.75 -1.84 -21.26
N PRO A 373 2.86 -0.92 -20.28
CA PRO A 373 4.03 -0.05 -20.18
C PRO A 373 5.29 -0.87 -20.43
N GLN A 374 6.03 -0.55 -21.49
CA GLN A 374 7.21 -1.33 -21.82
C GLN A 374 8.12 -1.26 -20.60
N VAL A 375 8.46 -2.41 -20.00
CA VAL A 375 9.59 -2.48 -19.07
C VAL A 375 10.72 -1.75 -19.77
N SER A 376 11.15 -0.64 -19.21
CA SER A 376 11.97 0.31 -19.95
C SER A 376 13.26 -0.40 -20.41
N SER A 377 13.39 -0.62 -21.73
CA SER A 377 14.47 -1.41 -22.29
C SER A 377 15.81 -0.75 -21.97
N TRP A 378 16.77 -1.52 -21.46
CA TRP A 378 18.11 -1.04 -21.10
C TRP A 378 18.70 -0.15 -22.20
N LEU A 379 19.16 1.06 -21.86
CA LEU A 379 19.65 2.02 -22.86
C LEU A 379 21.06 1.61 -23.32
N SER A 380 21.27 1.47 -24.62
CA SER A 380 22.56 1.12 -25.18
C SER A 380 23.58 2.26 -25.03
N LEU A 381 24.80 1.91 -24.63
CA LEU A 381 25.93 2.82 -24.57
C LEU A 381 26.65 2.91 -25.93
N PRO A 382 27.23 4.07 -26.29
CA PRO A 382 28.23 4.15 -27.35
C PRO A 382 29.40 3.20 -27.07
N PRO A 383 30.01 2.58 -28.10
CA PRO A 383 31.17 1.71 -27.90
C PRO A 383 32.38 2.50 -27.41
N VAL A 384 33.26 1.84 -26.63
CA VAL A 384 34.56 2.42 -26.25
C VAL A 384 35.42 2.56 -27.51
N PRO A 385 36.00 3.74 -27.79
CA PRO A 385 36.90 3.91 -28.92
C PRO A 385 38.10 2.97 -28.85
N SER A 386 38.28 2.17 -29.90
CA SER A 386 39.41 1.25 -29.99
C SER A 386 40.75 2.00 -30.15
N MET A 387 41.84 1.35 -29.72
CA MET A 387 43.19 1.88 -29.93
C MET A 387 43.42 2.15 -31.41
N PRO A 388 43.90 3.35 -31.79
CA PRO A 388 44.22 3.63 -33.18
C PRO A 388 45.25 2.61 -33.65
N THR A 389 45.04 2.07 -34.85
CA THR A 389 45.93 1.06 -35.41
C THR A 389 46.83 1.64 -36.50
N MET A 390 47.99 1.02 -36.70
CA MET A 390 48.94 1.34 -37.75
C MET A 390 49.20 0.07 -38.56
N PRO A 391 49.23 0.15 -39.90
CA PRO A 391 49.54 -1.02 -40.72
C PRO A 391 50.98 -1.46 -40.45
N LEU A 392 51.18 -2.77 -40.25
CA LEU A 392 52.47 -3.35 -39.90
C LEU A 392 53.52 -3.12 -41.00
N SER A 393 53.08 -2.97 -42.24
CA SER A 393 53.90 -2.54 -43.38
C SER A 393 54.69 -1.25 -43.14
N LEU A 394 54.13 -0.29 -42.39
CA LEU A 394 54.80 0.99 -42.12
C LEU A 394 56.07 0.80 -41.28
N LEU A 395 56.05 -0.14 -40.33
CA LEU A 395 57.24 -0.50 -39.55
C LEU A 395 58.32 -1.15 -40.41
N PHE A 396 57.94 -2.04 -41.34
CA PHE A 396 58.91 -2.66 -42.25
C PHE A 396 59.57 -1.64 -43.17
N LEU A 397 58.81 -0.65 -43.66
CA LEU A 397 59.36 0.44 -44.47
C LEU A 397 60.31 1.33 -43.66
N LEU A 398 59.94 1.71 -42.43
CA LEU A 398 60.80 2.50 -41.53
C LEU A 398 62.08 1.75 -41.14
N ALA A 399 61.99 0.47 -40.81
CA ALA A 399 63.14 -0.38 -40.47
C ALA A 399 64.08 -0.57 -41.67
N ALA A 400 63.54 -0.78 -42.86
CA ALA A 400 64.33 -0.93 -44.07
C ALA A 400 64.99 0.39 -44.51
N PHE A 401 64.29 1.52 -44.37
CA PHE A 401 64.85 2.82 -44.69
C PHE A 401 65.97 3.22 -43.71
N SER A 402 65.75 3.06 -42.40
CA SER A 402 66.76 3.35 -41.37
C SER A 402 67.96 2.40 -41.44
N GLY A 403 67.72 1.09 -41.56
CA GLY A 403 68.77 0.07 -41.74
C GLY A 403 69.51 0.22 -43.06
N GLY A 404 68.79 0.54 -44.14
CA GLY A 404 69.34 0.81 -45.47
C GLY A 404 70.22 2.07 -45.48
N ALA A 405 69.77 3.18 -44.90
CA ALA A 405 70.56 4.42 -44.81
C ALA A 405 71.83 4.24 -43.94
N PHE A 406 71.75 3.48 -42.84
CA PHE A 406 72.92 3.13 -42.04
C PHE A 406 73.88 2.23 -42.81
N ALA A 407 73.37 1.20 -43.50
CA ALA A 407 74.17 0.30 -44.33
C ALA A 407 74.80 1.04 -45.53
N LEU A 408 74.13 2.04 -46.10
CA LEU A 408 74.63 2.82 -47.24
C LEU A 408 75.89 3.62 -46.86
N LYS A 409 75.99 4.08 -45.60
CA LYS A 409 77.21 4.70 -45.06
C LYS A 409 78.39 3.72 -44.88
N ARG A 410 78.14 2.41 -44.86
CA ARG A 410 79.14 1.36 -44.58
C ARG A 410 79.50 0.53 -45.81
N ASN A 411 78.50 0.04 -46.53
CA ASN A 411 78.62 -0.80 -47.72
C ASN A 411 77.29 -0.85 -48.52
N TRP A 412 77.27 -0.24 -49.71
CA TRP A 412 76.06 -0.17 -50.55
C TRP A 412 75.53 -1.54 -50.99
N LYS A 413 76.37 -2.57 -51.07
CA LYS A 413 75.97 -3.94 -51.43
C LYS A 413 75.06 -4.60 -50.38
N ILE A 414 75.04 -4.10 -49.15
CA ILE A 414 74.15 -4.56 -48.07
C ILE A 414 72.90 -3.69 -47.99
N ALA A 415 73.03 -2.40 -48.32
CA ALA A 415 71.93 -1.44 -48.29
C ALA A 415 70.83 -1.74 -49.33
N VAL A 416 71.21 -2.09 -50.56
CA VAL A 416 70.26 -2.37 -51.64
C VAL A 416 69.36 -3.58 -51.34
N PRO A 417 69.88 -4.76 -50.92
CA PRO A 417 69.04 -5.88 -50.54
C PRO A 417 68.07 -5.57 -49.38
N LEU A 418 68.51 -4.82 -48.37
CA LEU A 418 67.68 -4.42 -47.23
C LEU A 418 66.51 -3.53 -47.64
N LEU A 419 66.74 -2.57 -48.54
CA LEU A 419 65.67 -1.71 -49.07
C LEU A 419 64.68 -2.49 -49.95
N VAL A 420 65.16 -3.43 -50.76
CA VAL A 420 64.31 -4.29 -51.60
C VAL A 420 63.46 -5.23 -50.76
N LEU A 421 64.04 -5.88 -49.74
CA LEU A 421 63.30 -6.71 -48.78
C LEU A 421 62.26 -5.87 -48.03
N GLY A 422 62.64 -4.67 -47.57
CA GLY A 422 61.72 -3.72 -46.95
C GLY A 422 60.55 -3.32 -47.83
N ALA A 423 60.82 -3.01 -49.10
CA ALA A 423 59.78 -2.68 -50.08
C ALA A 423 58.88 -3.89 -50.39
N TRP A 424 59.44 -5.11 -50.42
CA TRP A 424 58.67 -6.34 -50.62
C TRP A 424 57.74 -6.62 -49.43
N PHE A 425 58.24 -6.56 -48.21
CA PHE A 425 57.45 -6.79 -46.99
C PHE A 425 56.50 -5.63 -46.65
N GLY A 426 56.89 -4.39 -46.96
CA GLY A 426 56.11 -3.19 -46.67
C GLY A 426 55.09 -2.81 -47.74
N TRP A 427 55.46 -2.88 -49.02
CA TRP A 427 54.62 -2.34 -50.11
C TRP A 427 54.07 -3.42 -51.05
N TRP A 428 54.80 -4.51 -51.30
CA TRP A 428 54.44 -5.47 -52.35
C TRP A 428 53.60 -6.65 -51.86
N ASN A 429 53.66 -6.98 -50.57
CA ASN A 429 52.93 -8.12 -50.01
C ASN A 429 51.60 -7.67 -49.34
N PRO A 430 50.43 -8.05 -49.90
CA PRO A 430 49.13 -7.60 -49.42
C PRO A 430 48.76 -8.16 -48.04
N VAL A 431 49.38 -9.26 -47.58
CA VAL A 431 49.11 -9.84 -46.25
C VAL A 431 49.51 -8.86 -45.14
N TRP A 432 50.65 -8.19 -45.28
CA TRP A 432 51.15 -7.25 -44.26
C TRP A 432 50.46 -5.88 -44.29
N GLN A 433 49.76 -5.57 -45.39
CA GLN A 433 48.91 -4.37 -45.49
C GLN A 433 47.59 -4.54 -44.75
N GLN A 434 47.11 -5.79 -44.60
CA GLN A 434 45.89 -6.11 -43.85
C GLN A 434 46.15 -6.35 -42.35
N MET A 435 47.40 -6.65 -41.98
CA MET A 435 47.79 -6.75 -40.57
C MET A 435 48.02 -5.37 -39.97
N VAL A 436 47.23 -5.05 -38.95
CA VAL A 436 47.32 -3.82 -38.19
C VAL A 436 47.83 -4.10 -36.78
N ILE A 437 48.65 -3.20 -36.27
CA ILE A 437 49.15 -3.22 -34.90
C ILE A 437 48.66 -1.98 -34.15
N PRO A 438 48.57 -2.00 -32.81
CA PRO A 438 48.30 -0.79 -32.03
C PRO A 438 49.34 0.29 -32.36
N HIS A 439 48.87 1.53 -32.53
CA HIS A 439 49.75 2.65 -32.86
C HIS A 439 50.70 2.91 -31.68
N PRO A 440 52.04 2.95 -31.89
CA PRO A 440 53.02 2.92 -30.80
C PRO A 440 53.04 4.18 -29.93
N THR A 441 52.49 5.30 -30.42
CA THR A 441 52.55 6.61 -29.74
C THR A 441 51.19 7.31 -29.64
N LYS A 442 50.10 6.68 -30.08
CA LYS A 442 48.77 7.29 -29.99
C LYS A 442 47.94 6.48 -29.02
N GLU A 443 47.37 7.18 -28.06
CA GLU A 443 46.38 6.61 -27.15
C GLU A 443 45.02 6.54 -27.85
N ALA A 444 44.13 5.72 -27.30
CA ALA A 444 42.74 5.74 -27.73
C ALA A 444 42.13 7.13 -27.52
N PRO A 445 41.40 7.67 -28.52
CA PRO A 445 40.79 8.97 -28.36
C PRO A 445 39.72 8.92 -27.26
N LEU A 446 39.62 9.99 -26.50
CA LEU A 446 38.48 10.20 -25.60
C LEU A 446 37.23 10.52 -26.43
N PRO A 447 36.03 10.14 -25.96
CA PRO A 447 34.78 10.59 -26.58
C PRO A 447 34.72 12.12 -26.63
N THR A 448 34.04 12.66 -27.63
CA THR A 448 33.80 14.12 -27.72
C THR A 448 32.89 14.59 -26.58
N PRO A 449 32.93 15.87 -26.16
CA PRO A 449 32.06 16.35 -25.07
C PRO A 449 30.55 16.03 -25.25
N PRO A 450 29.95 16.13 -26.45
CA PRO A 450 28.57 15.66 -26.67
C PRO A 450 28.38 14.15 -26.43
N GLU A 451 29.35 13.32 -26.82
CA GLU A 451 29.32 11.87 -26.57
C GLU A 451 29.52 11.55 -25.09
N GLN A 452 30.42 12.26 -24.40
CA GLN A 452 30.62 12.16 -22.95
C GLN A 452 29.32 12.44 -22.19
N ASN A 453 28.64 13.53 -22.54
CA ASN A 453 27.33 13.87 -21.97
C ASN A 453 26.32 12.75 -22.23
N LYS A 454 26.31 12.18 -23.45
CA LYS A 454 25.37 11.11 -23.79
C LYS A 454 25.65 9.81 -23.01
N ILE A 455 26.92 9.43 -22.88
CA ILE A 455 27.35 8.27 -22.10
C ILE A 455 26.91 8.45 -20.64
N ALA A 456 27.22 9.59 -20.03
CA ALA A 456 26.88 9.87 -18.64
C ALA A 456 25.36 9.89 -18.40
N GLU A 457 24.58 10.51 -19.29
CA GLU A 457 23.12 10.50 -19.22
C GLU A 457 22.55 9.07 -19.27
N VAL A 458 23.06 8.25 -20.20
CA VAL A 458 22.63 6.87 -20.36
C VAL A 458 22.97 6.03 -19.13
N LEU A 459 24.20 6.14 -18.60
CA LEU A 459 24.61 5.47 -17.37
C LEU A 459 23.72 5.85 -16.19
N LEU A 460 23.49 7.16 -15.98
CA LEU A 460 22.66 7.65 -14.88
C LEU A 460 21.23 7.12 -14.96
N ARG A 461 20.61 7.17 -16.14
CA ARG A 461 19.25 6.63 -16.35
C ARG A 461 19.20 5.12 -16.09
N ASN A 462 20.22 4.37 -16.52
CA ASN A 462 20.29 2.94 -16.30
C ASN A 462 20.55 2.56 -14.83
N ILE A 463 21.28 3.39 -14.08
CA ILE A 463 21.42 3.27 -12.63
C ILE A 463 20.06 3.36 -11.96
N TYR A 464 19.25 4.39 -12.23
CA TYR A 464 17.91 4.47 -11.62
C TYR A 464 16.99 3.32 -12.02
N ARG A 465 17.07 2.86 -13.28
CA ARG A 465 16.30 1.70 -13.76
C ARG A 465 16.69 0.38 -13.10
N SER A 466 17.91 0.25 -12.59
CA SER A 466 18.32 -0.94 -11.84
C SER A 466 17.53 -1.11 -10.54
N PHE A 467 16.94 -0.04 -10.01
CA PHE A 467 16.08 -0.06 -8.83
C PHE A 467 14.61 -0.33 -9.16
N ASP A 468 14.26 -0.54 -10.43
CA ASP A 468 12.93 -1.07 -10.78
C ASP A 468 12.82 -2.58 -10.44
N TYR A 469 13.94 -3.26 -10.15
CA TYR A 469 13.94 -4.66 -9.72
C TYR A 469 13.67 -4.74 -8.21
N LEU A 470 12.92 -5.78 -7.80
CA LEU A 470 12.51 -5.95 -6.40
C LEU A 470 13.58 -6.64 -5.55
N GLN A 471 14.32 -7.60 -6.11
CA GLN A 471 15.31 -8.38 -5.36
C GLN A 471 16.68 -7.71 -5.38
N ASP A 472 17.31 -7.62 -4.22
CA ASP A 472 18.64 -7.02 -4.05
C ASP A 472 19.70 -7.61 -5.00
N ALA A 473 19.67 -8.93 -5.21
CA ALA A 473 20.59 -9.60 -6.12
C ALA A 473 20.40 -9.17 -7.58
N ASP A 474 19.15 -8.96 -8.01
CA ASP A 474 18.83 -8.50 -9.37
C ASP A 474 19.19 -7.02 -9.54
N VAL A 475 18.92 -6.19 -8.54
CA VAL A 475 19.34 -4.78 -8.50
C VAL A 475 20.86 -4.68 -8.64
N TYR A 476 21.61 -5.43 -7.84
CA TYR A 476 23.07 -5.43 -7.86
C TYR A 476 23.62 -5.91 -9.21
N SER A 477 23.05 -7.00 -9.75
CA SER A 477 23.41 -7.52 -11.08
C SER A 477 23.12 -6.51 -12.19
N ALA A 478 22.00 -5.78 -12.12
CA ALA A 478 21.66 -4.73 -13.08
C ALA A 478 22.58 -3.49 -12.95
N LEU A 479 22.92 -3.09 -11.72
CA LEU A 479 23.85 -2.00 -11.45
C LEU A 479 25.26 -2.27 -11.99
N SER A 480 25.73 -3.52 -11.95
CA SER A 480 27.08 -3.91 -12.42
C SER A 480 27.34 -3.62 -13.92
N ARG A 481 26.25 -3.41 -14.69
CA ARG A 481 26.31 -2.98 -16.09
C ARG A 481 26.57 -1.48 -16.28
N SER A 482 26.34 -0.68 -15.24
CA SER A 482 26.55 0.79 -15.26
C SER A 482 27.64 1.25 -14.30
N ALA A 483 27.99 0.47 -13.29
CA ALA A 483 28.98 0.80 -12.26
C ALA A 483 29.90 -0.39 -11.98
N ASP A 484 31.12 -0.13 -11.51
CA ASP A 484 32.16 -1.14 -11.35
C ASP A 484 32.87 -1.08 -9.99
N GLY A 485 33.51 -2.20 -9.62
CA GLY A 485 34.44 -2.30 -8.49
C GLY A 485 33.84 -1.93 -7.13
N ASP A 486 34.68 -1.39 -6.24
CA ASP A 486 34.31 -0.98 -4.88
C ASP A 486 33.27 0.14 -4.83
N TYR A 487 33.07 0.85 -5.95
CA TYR A 487 32.09 1.91 -6.06
C TYR A 487 30.66 1.38 -6.26
N LEU A 488 30.50 0.22 -6.92
CA LEU A 488 29.21 -0.42 -7.12
C LEU A 488 28.43 -0.61 -5.81
N GLU A 489 29.11 -1.11 -4.77
CA GLU A 489 28.50 -1.31 -3.45
C GLU A 489 28.10 0.02 -2.80
N LYS A 490 28.96 1.03 -2.85
CA LYS A 490 28.66 2.37 -2.31
C LYS A 490 27.44 2.99 -3.00
N LEU A 491 27.41 2.94 -4.33
CA LEU A 491 26.30 3.45 -5.14
C LEU A 491 24.99 2.74 -4.80
N TYR A 492 25.04 1.40 -4.71
CA TYR A 492 23.88 0.59 -4.32
C TYR A 492 23.34 1.03 -2.94
N LEU A 493 24.20 1.11 -1.93
CA LEU A 493 23.80 1.48 -0.57
C LEU A 493 23.27 2.92 -0.49
N GLN A 494 23.90 3.86 -1.21
CA GLN A 494 23.50 5.26 -1.21
C GLN A 494 22.12 5.46 -1.82
N ILE A 495 21.87 4.90 -3.01
CA ILE A 495 20.56 5.02 -3.66
C ILE A 495 19.51 4.22 -2.88
N LYS A 496 19.82 3.00 -2.43
CA LYS A 496 18.91 2.20 -1.61
C LYS A 496 18.50 2.94 -0.35
N LYS A 497 19.42 3.62 0.34
CA LYS A 497 19.09 4.44 1.51
C LYS A 497 18.14 5.58 1.16
N GLY A 498 18.36 6.27 0.04
CA GLY A 498 17.46 7.33 -0.44
C GLY A 498 16.06 6.83 -0.80
N LEU A 499 15.99 5.67 -1.46
CA LEU A 499 14.71 5.02 -1.80
C LEU A 499 14.00 4.52 -0.54
N ILE A 500 14.68 3.83 0.39
CA ILE A 500 14.09 3.36 1.67
C ILE A 500 13.54 4.53 2.51
N LEU A 501 14.22 5.67 2.55
CA LEU A 501 13.71 6.87 3.23
C LEU A 501 12.39 7.38 2.62
N THR A 502 12.12 7.00 1.37
CA THR A 502 10.88 7.30 0.64
C THR A 502 9.85 6.17 0.80
N GLU A 503 10.30 4.91 0.89
CA GLU A 503 9.50 3.71 1.18
C GLU A 503 9.06 3.68 2.66
N GLN A 504 8.19 4.59 3.04
CA GLN A 504 7.48 4.43 4.30
C GLN A 504 6.55 3.22 4.16
N GLY A 505 6.74 2.20 5.00
CA GLY A 505 5.79 1.11 5.14
C GLY A 505 5.70 0.10 3.99
N GLY A 506 6.82 -0.37 3.43
CA GLY A 506 6.79 -1.48 2.45
C GLY A 506 6.15 -1.14 1.09
N ALA A 507 5.93 0.15 0.83
CA ALA A 507 5.49 0.62 -0.47
C ALA A 507 6.72 0.83 -1.36
N HIS A 508 6.83 0.09 -2.46
CA HIS A 508 7.98 0.21 -3.37
C HIS A 508 8.04 1.59 -4.03
N SER A 509 9.19 2.25 -3.89
CA SER A 509 9.46 3.52 -4.55
C SER A 509 9.81 3.28 -6.01
N ARG A 510 9.21 4.08 -6.90
CA ARG A 510 9.42 3.98 -8.34
C ARG A 510 9.93 5.28 -8.89
N VAL A 511 11.00 5.20 -9.68
CA VAL A 511 11.47 6.35 -10.45
C VAL A 511 10.62 6.46 -11.71
N ARG A 512 9.81 7.52 -11.81
CA ARG A 512 8.95 7.77 -12.98
C ARG A 512 9.69 8.49 -14.09
N ASN A 513 10.57 9.41 -13.72
CA ASN A 513 11.33 10.19 -14.69
C ASN A 513 12.70 10.58 -14.14
N VAL A 514 13.70 10.57 -15.02
CA VAL A 514 15.04 11.11 -14.79
C VAL A 514 15.28 12.13 -15.88
N GLN A 515 15.25 13.40 -15.52
CA GLN A 515 15.39 14.52 -16.43
C GLN A 515 16.79 15.11 -16.31
N TRP A 516 17.60 14.92 -17.35
CA TRP A 516 18.89 15.59 -17.48
C TRP A 516 18.70 17.08 -17.73
N LEU A 517 19.37 17.94 -16.97
CA LEU A 517 19.27 19.39 -17.09
C LEU A 517 20.53 19.97 -17.73
N GLU A 518 21.68 19.80 -17.09
CA GLU A 518 22.94 20.48 -17.46
C GLU A 518 24.14 19.56 -17.23
N SER A 519 25.22 19.79 -17.99
CA SER A 519 26.49 19.09 -17.80
C SER A 519 27.67 19.89 -18.33
N GLU A 520 28.74 19.96 -17.55
CA GLU A 520 29.99 20.65 -17.88
C GLU A 520 31.20 19.73 -17.64
N PRO A 521 32.16 19.63 -18.58
CA PRO A 521 33.39 18.88 -18.36
C PRO A 521 34.21 19.46 -17.20
N THR A 522 34.65 18.59 -16.28
CA THR A 522 35.60 18.98 -15.22
C THR A 522 37.03 18.58 -15.59
N SER A 523 37.98 19.43 -15.21
CA SER A 523 39.40 19.23 -15.53
C SER A 523 40.12 18.49 -14.41
N HIS A 524 40.15 17.15 -14.51
CA HIS A 524 40.92 16.29 -13.62
C HIS A 524 42.09 15.65 -14.37
N PRO A 525 43.22 15.32 -13.70
CA PRO A 525 44.33 14.62 -14.34
C PRO A 525 43.86 13.23 -14.83
N MET A 526 43.69 13.12 -16.14
CA MET A 526 43.01 11.99 -16.77
C MET A 526 43.95 10.78 -16.85
N ARG A 527 43.44 9.60 -16.48
CA ARG A 527 44.05 8.32 -16.85
C ARG A 527 43.58 7.96 -18.27
N ALA A 528 44.25 7.01 -18.92
CA ALA A 528 43.83 6.55 -20.24
C ALA A 528 42.34 6.12 -20.21
N GLN A 529 41.53 6.70 -21.11
CA GLN A 529 40.09 6.44 -21.29
C GLN A 529 39.19 6.68 -20.06
N SER A 530 39.41 7.76 -19.29
CA SER A 530 38.42 8.27 -18.32
C SER A 530 38.06 9.73 -18.59
N PHE A 531 36.88 10.18 -18.16
CA PHE A 531 36.46 11.58 -18.18
C PHE A 531 35.55 11.92 -17.01
N SER A 532 35.48 13.20 -16.65
CA SER A 532 34.68 13.69 -15.54
C SER A 532 33.75 14.83 -15.96
N LEU A 533 32.56 14.86 -15.38
CA LEU A 533 31.50 15.82 -15.68
C LEU A 533 30.88 16.33 -14.38
N SER A 534 30.68 17.64 -14.26
CA SER A 534 29.72 18.21 -13.31
C SER A 534 28.35 18.19 -13.96
N VAL A 535 27.35 17.60 -13.31
CA VAL A 535 26.04 17.36 -13.91
C VAL A 535 24.92 17.81 -12.97
N LYS A 536 23.80 18.21 -13.57
CA LYS A 536 22.56 18.52 -12.87
C LYS A 536 21.40 17.73 -13.48
N TRP A 537 20.61 17.07 -12.64
CA TRP A 537 19.43 16.34 -13.08
C TRP A 537 18.30 16.40 -12.04
N GLU A 538 17.07 16.19 -12.51
CA GLU A 538 15.89 16.02 -11.66
C GLU A 538 15.40 14.57 -11.71
N ILE A 539 14.92 14.08 -10.57
CA ILE A 539 14.29 12.78 -10.42
C ILE A 539 12.88 12.99 -9.92
N THR A 540 11.90 12.38 -10.59
CA THR A 540 10.55 12.25 -10.07
C THR A 540 10.35 10.83 -9.57
N GLY A 541 10.25 10.66 -8.26
CA GLY A 541 9.93 9.41 -7.60
C GLY A 541 8.47 9.37 -7.14
N THR A 542 7.85 8.20 -7.20
CA THR A 542 6.50 7.97 -6.68
C THR A 542 6.48 6.77 -5.75
N VAL A 543 5.74 6.87 -4.65
CA VAL A 543 5.42 5.76 -3.74
C VAL A 543 3.92 5.61 -3.68
N GLU A 544 3.44 4.38 -3.83
CA GLU A 544 2.01 4.09 -3.89
C GLU A 544 1.61 3.12 -2.78
N HIS A 545 0.54 3.42 -2.05
CA HIS A 545 -0.06 2.51 -1.06
C HIS A 545 -1.45 3.01 -0.66
N TRP A 546 -2.32 2.10 -0.22
CA TRP A 546 -3.66 2.34 0.33
C TRP A 546 -4.59 3.18 -0.55
N GLY A 547 -4.34 3.22 -1.86
CA GLY A 547 -5.05 4.05 -2.85
C GLY A 547 -4.40 5.41 -3.14
N HIS A 548 -3.21 5.69 -2.60
CA HIS A 548 -2.51 6.97 -2.75
C HIS A 548 -1.26 6.85 -3.60
N ILE A 549 -0.84 8.01 -4.08
CA ILE A 549 0.46 8.21 -4.69
C ILE A 549 1.11 9.44 -4.04
N HIS A 550 2.27 9.22 -3.44
CA HIS A 550 3.17 10.26 -2.97
C HIS A 550 4.17 10.53 -4.08
N THR A 551 4.22 11.75 -4.59
CA THR A 551 5.18 12.15 -5.64
C THR A 551 6.19 13.10 -5.02
N ARG A 552 7.48 12.82 -5.23
CA ARG A 552 8.59 13.70 -4.87
C ARG A 552 9.43 14.00 -6.08
N ARG A 553 9.84 15.25 -6.22
CA ARG A 553 10.79 15.69 -7.24
C ARG A 553 11.99 16.32 -6.58
N ASN A 554 13.15 15.70 -6.80
CA ASN A 554 14.43 16.14 -6.25
C ASN A 554 15.36 16.53 -7.38
N ALA A 555 16.07 17.65 -7.22
CA ALA A 555 17.14 18.08 -8.09
C ALA A 555 18.48 17.75 -7.43
N TYR A 556 19.40 17.20 -8.21
CA TYR A 556 20.74 16.84 -7.78
C TYR A 556 21.77 17.60 -8.60
N ARG A 557 22.86 18.00 -7.96
CA ARG A 557 24.11 18.39 -8.62
C ARG A 557 25.21 17.46 -8.14
N ALA A 558 25.96 16.86 -9.05
CA ALA A 558 27.06 15.95 -8.70
C ALA A 558 28.23 16.07 -9.66
N GLU A 559 29.40 15.60 -9.22
CA GLU A 559 30.52 15.27 -10.10
C GLU A 559 30.53 13.77 -10.39
N LEU A 560 30.63 13.41 -11.66
CA LEU A 560 30.71 12.02 -12.13
C LEU A 560 32.10 11.73 -12.68
N GLU A 561 32.64 10.56 -12.38
CA GLU A 561 33.79 9.99 -13.08
C GLU A 561 33.37 8.75 -13.87
N VAL A 562 33.62 8.75 -15.17
CA VAL A 562 33.32 7.66 -16.09
C VAL A 562 34.60 7.11 -16.69
N LYS A 563 34.72 5.79 -16.74
CA LYS A 563 35.90 5.09 -17.25
C LYS A 563 35.52 3.90 -18.11
N ALA A 564 36.35 3.60 -19.11
CA ALA A 564 36.28 2.34 -19.84
C ALA A 564 36.83 1.18 -18.98
N VAL A 565 36.00 0.17 -18.74
CA VAL A 565 36.32 -1.07 -18.02
C VAL A 565 35.82 -2.24 -18.86
N ASP A 566 36.70 -3.19 -19.21
CA ASP A 566 36.38 -4.35 -20.05
C ASP A 566 35.65 -3.99 -21.36
N ASP A 567 36.12 -2.95 -22.05
CA ASP A 567 35.53 -2.39 -23.29
C ASP A 567 34.09 -1.82 -23.14
N GLU A 568 33.63 -1.58 -21.91
CA GLU A 568 32.36 -0.93 -21.60
C GLU A 568 32.56 0.36 -20.79
N TRP A 569 31.71 1.36 -21.01
CA TRP A 569 31.72 2.58 -20.18
C TRP A 569 31.02 2.30 -18.85
N LYS A 570 31.68 2.63 -17.75
CA LYS A 570 31.12 2.48 -16.40
C LYS A 570 31.36 3.72 -15.55
N LEU A 571 30.41 4.00 -14.66
CA LEU A 571 30.54 5.01 -13.61
C LEU A 571 31.42 4.43 -12.49
N VAL A 572 32.53 5.12 -12.18
CA VAL A 572 33.49 4.68 -11.16
C VAL A 572 33.49 5.57 -9.92
N ASP A 573 32.91 6.77 -10.02
CA ASP A 573 32.68 7.65 -8.87
C ASP A 573 31.50 8.61 -9.13
N LEU A 574 30.79 8.99 -8.06
CA LEU A 574 29.75 10.02 -8.05
C LEU A 574 29.77 10.73 -6.70
N GLU A 575 30.09 12.02 -6.74
CA GLU A 575 30.04 12.87 -5.56
C GLU A 575 28.87 13.84 -5.67
N VAL A 576 27.84 13.64 -4.85
CA VAL A 576 26.70 14.57 -4.77
C VAL A 576 27.17 15.84 -4.07
N LEU A 577 27.14 16.95 -4.79
CA LEU A 577 27.50 18.28 -4.30
C LEU A 577 26.31 18.99 -3.64
N ASP A 578 25.10 18.78 -4.18
CA ASP A 578 23.88 19.45 -3.76
C ASP A 578 22.64 18.59 -4.01
N GLU A 579 21.66 18.67 -3.11
CA GLU A 579 20.37 17.99 -3.18
C GLU A 579 19.25 18.94 -2.72
N ASP A 580 18.34 19.26 -3.64
CA ASP A 580 17.20 20.14 -3.39
C ASP A 580 15.88 19.42 -3.63
N GLN A 581 14.99 19.42 -2.64
CA GLN A 581 13.61 18.97 -2.84
C GLN A 581 12.80 20.07 -3.55
N VAL A 582 12.54 19.88 -4.83
CA VAL A 582 11.82 20.83 -5.68
C VAL A 582 10.32 20.79 -5.40
N GLU A 583 9.76 19.59 -5.23
CA GLU A 583 8.32 19.40 -5.08
C GLU A 583 8.00 18.14 -4.28
N SER A 584 6.96 18.20 -3.45
CA SER A 584 6.39 17.03 -2.77
C SER A 584 4.88 17.16 -2.71
N SER A 585 4.17 16.16 -3.20
CA SER A 585 2.72 16.12 -3.21
C SER A 585 2.20 14.73 -2.82
N THR A 586 0.99 14.69 -2.28
CA THR A 586 0.28 13.45 -1.93
C THR A 586 -1.13 13.58 -2.45
N GLN A 587 -1.60 12.57 -3.19
CA GLN A 587 -2.94 12.58 -3.75
C GLN A 587 -3.53 11.17 -3.84
N LEU A 588 -4.84 11.10 -4.01
CA LEU A 588 -5.53 9.86 -4.38
C LEU A 588 -5.10 9.44 -5.79
N ARG A 589 -4.79 8.16 -5.98
CA ARG A 589 -4.51 7.63 -7.32
C ARG A 589 -5.80 7.67 -8.13
N GLY A 590 -5.82 8.47 -9.20
CA GLY A 590 -6.96 8.63 -10.11
C GLY A 590 -7.89 9.82 -9.83
N SER A 591 -7.57 10.75 -8.91
CA SER A 591 -8.27 12.04 -8.85
C SER A 591 -7.68 12.99 -9.90
N ALA A 592 -8.27 13.00 -11.09
CA ALA A 592 -8.16 14.09 -12.07
C ALA A 592 -9.53 14.77 -12.21
#